data_AF-T0ZZ54-F1
#
_entry.id   AF-T0ZZ54-F1
#
_cell.length_a   1.000
_cell.length_b   1.000
_cell.length_c   1.000
_cell.angle_alpha   90.00
_cell.angle_beta   90.00
_cell.angle_gamma   90.00
#
_symmetry.space_group_name_H-M   'P 1'
#
loop_
_entity.id
_entity.type
_entity.pdbx_description
1 polymer ?
#
loop_
_entity_poly.entity_id
_entity_poly.type
_entity_poly.pdbx_seq_one_letter_code
_entity_poly.pdbx_strand_id
1 'polypeptide(L)'
;LRAPSFAEQGEVGEERWLDLELKLVADVALVGFPNAGKSTLISRVSAAKPKIADYPFTTLEPHLGVVRVGGHGPGGRGAGAAEYIVADVPGLIEGASEGRGLGHRFLRHVERARVLVVLVDLAPSEGRSPSEQVRILLDELSRYSPDLVARPRIVVGSRADCVPET
;
A
#
# COMPACT_ATOMS: atom_id res chain seq x y z
N LEU A 1 63.08 -22.60 10.24
CA LEU A 1 62.00 -21.95 9.47
C LEU A 1 61.90 -20.51 9.95
N ARG A 2 62.31 -19.53 9.12
CA ARG A 2 62.25 -18.10 9.45
C ARG A 2 60.83 -17.60 9.16
N ALA A 3 60.19 -16.96 10.13
CA ALA A 3 58.88 -16.32 9.95
C ALA A 3 59.04 -15.05 9.09
N PRO A 4 58.06 -14.71 8.23
CA PRO A 4 58.11 -13.48 7.43
C PRO A 4 58.07 -12.25 8.35
N SER A 5 58.91 -11.26 8.06
CA SER A 5 59.06 -10.03 8.85
C SER A 5 58.44 -8.80 8.18
N PHE A 6 57.59 -8.98 7.18
CA PHE A 6 56.98 -7.89 6.44
C PHE A 6 55.47 -8.09 6.32
N ALA A 7 54.75 -6.98 6.35
CA ALA A 7 53.34 -6.86 6.04
C ALA A 7 53.19 -5.66 5.12
N GLU A 8 52.28 -5.74 4.16
CA GLU A 8 51.98 -4.63 3.26
C GLU A 8 50.87 -3.77 3.86
N GLN A 9 50.98 -2.46 3.62
CA GLN A 9 49.98 -1.52 4.08
C GLN A 9 48.74 -1.62 3.19
N GLY A 10 47.56 -1.71 3.81
CA GLY A 10 46.29 -1.75 3.08
C GLY A 10 46.11 -0.49 2.24
N GLU A 11 45.62 -0.67 1.01
CA GLU A 11 45.27 0.44 0.13
C GLU A 11 44.12 1.27 0.70
N VAL A 12 44.04 2.53 0.28
CA VAL A 12 42.94 3.41 0.68
C VAL A 12 41.64 2.88 0.08
N GLY A 13 40.67 2.55 0.93
CA GLY A 13 39.35 2.10 0.49
C GLY A 13 38.60 3.22 -0.25
N GLU A 14 37.78 2.84 -1.23
CA GLU A 14 36.89 3.81 -1.88
C GLU A 14 35.75 4.22 -0.95
N GLU A 15 35.63 5.52 -0.69
CA GLU A 15 34.48 6.10 -0.01
C GLU A 15 33.60 6.84 -1.03
N ARG A 16 32.29 6.58 -1.00
CA ARG A 16 31.32 7.27 -1.87
C ARG A 16 30.07 7.63 -1.10
N TRP A 17 29.56 8.82 -1.35
CA TRP A 17 28.19 9.20 -1.00
C TRP A 17 27.26 8.70 -2.09
N LEU A 18 26.28 7.90 -1.72
CA LEU A 18 25.29 7.33 -2.63
C LEU A 18 23.91 7.84 -2.25
N ASP A 19 23.20 8.38 -3.24
CA ASP A 19 21.78 8.63 -3.12
C ASP A 19 21.02 7.34 -3.44
N LEU A 20 20.40 6.76 -2.41
CA LEU A 20 19.61 5.53 -2.54
C LEU A 20 18.13 5.89 -2.72
N GLU A 21 17.64 5.78 -3.95
CA GLU A 21 16.21 5.96 -4.24
C GLU A 21 15.47 4.62 -4.10
N LEU A 22 14.66 4.49 -3.04
CA LEU A 22 13.74 3.37 -2.89
C LEU A 22 12.57 3.54 -3.86
N LYS A 23 12.47 2.64 -4.84
CA LYS A 23 11.22 2.41 -5.57
C LYS A 23 10.22 1.79 -4.59
N LEU A 24 9.49 2.64 -3.87
CA LEU A 24 8.46 2.20 -2.93
C LEU A 24 7.32 1.56 -3.73
N VAL A 25 7.08 0.30 -3.40
CA VAL A 25 6.06 -0.53 -3.99
C VAL A 25 5.07 -0.82 -2.88
N ALA A 26 3.79 -0.55 -3.09
CA ALA A 26 2.77 -0.89 -2.11
C ALA A 26 2.77 -2.42 -1.89
N ASP A 27 2.73 -2.86 -0.64
CA ASP A 27 2.51 -4.28 -0.29
C ASP A 27 1.02 -4.62 -0.30
N VAL A 28 0.20 -3.66 0.12
CA VAL A 28 -1.25 -3.76 0.24
C VAL A 28 -1.90 -2.61 -0.51
N ALA A 29 -2.91 -2.93 -1.32
CA ALA A 29 -3.69 -1.96 -2.05
C ALA A 29 -5.14 -1.92 -1.52
N LEU A 30 -5.58 -0.73 -1.12
CA LEU A 30 -6.94 -0.47 -0.65
C LEU A 30 -7.84 -0.05 -1.82
N VAL A 31 -8.93 -0.78 -2.01
CA VAL A 31 -9.93 -0.53 -3.05
C VAL A 31 -11.28 -0.29 -2.39
N GLY A 32 -12.01 0.73 -2.81
CA GLY A 32 -13.31 1.05 -2.24
C GLY A 32 -13.88 2.35 -2.80
N PHE A 33 -15.19 2.55 -2.60
CA PHE A 33 -15.91 3.75 -3.04
C PHE A 33 -15.30 5.05 -2.52
N PRO A 34 -15.53 6.19 -3.22
CA PRO A 34 -15.29 7.49 -2.60
C PRO A 34 -15.99 7.53 -1.24
N ASN A 35 -15.34 8.12 -0.25
CA ASN A 35 -15.85 8.22 1.13
C ASN A 35 -16.05 6.89 1.89
N ALA A 36 -15.66 5.73 1.35
CA ALA A 36 -15.72 4.44 2.07
C ALA A 36 -14.80 4.37 3.31
N GLY A 37 -14.00 5.41 3.57
CA GLY A 37 -13.10 5.50 4.74
C GLY A 37 -11.65 5.08 4.49
N LYS A 38 -11.20 4.98 3.23
CA LYS A 38 -9.84 4.53 2.87
C LYS A 38 -8.74 5.37 3.54
N SER A 39 -8.75 6.69 3.35
CA SER A 39 -7.78 7.61 3.98
C SER A 39 -7.85 7.56 5.51
N THR A 40 -9.05 7.42 6.08
CA THR A 40 -9.24 7.27 7.52
C THR A 40 -8.59 5.97 8.02
N LEU A 41 -8.78 4.86 7.32
CA LEU A 41 -8.14 3.59 7.66
C LEU A 41 -6.62 3.72 7.60
N ILE A 42 -6.05 4.21 6.50
CA ILE A 42 -4.61 4.40 6.31
C ILE A 42 -4.01 5.25 7.44
N SER A 43 -4.63 6.39 7.76
CA SER A 43 -4.14 7.27 8.81
C SER A 43 -4.19 6.64 10.21
N ARG A 44 -5.15 5.73 10.47
CA ARG A 44 -5.27 5.04 11.75
C ARG A 44 -4.32 3.86 11.90
N VAL A 45 -4.03 3.12 10.83
CA VAL A 45 -3.15 1.94 10.89
C VAL A 45 -1.67 2.25 10.68
N SER A 46 -1.36 3.44 10.13
CA SER A 46 0.00 3.84 9.85
C SER A 46 0.77 4.18 11.15
N ALA A 47 1.91 3.53 11.35
CA ALA A 47 2.83 3.77 12.47
C ALA A 47 3.59 5.10 12.35
N ALA A 48 3.57 5.72 11.17
CA ALA A 48 4.07 7.07 10.91
C ALA A 48 2.94 7.94 10.33
N LYS A 49 3.09 9.28 10.36
CA LYS A 49 2.14 10.15 9.64
C LYS A 49 2.09 9.69 8.17
N PRO A 50 0.90 9.49 7.59
CA PRO A 50 0.76 9.18 6.18
C PRO A 50 1.58 10.16 5.35
N LYS A 51 2.46 9.64 4.49
CA LYS A 51 3.21 10.48 3.56
C LYS A 51 2.34 10.64 2.33
N ILE A 52 1.94 11.87 2.06
CA ILE A 52 1.55 12.28 0.71
C ILE A 52 2.86 12.23 -0.09
N ALA A 53 2.91 11.37 -1.10
CA ALA A 53 4.17 11.02 -1.73
C ALA A 53 4.16 11.43 -3.20
N ASP A 54 4.97 12.46 -3.49
CA ASP A 54 5.14 13.04 -4.83
C ASP A 54 6.16 12.21 -5.62
N TYR A 55 5.78 10.97 -5.95
CA TYR A 55 6.69 10.13 -6.71
C TYR A 55 6.89 10.68 -8.12
N PRO A 56 8.12 10.64 -8.69
CA PRO A 56 8.44 11.22 -10.00
C PRO A 56 7.59 10.69 -11.17
N PHE A 57 6.85 9.62 -10.94
CA PHE A 57 6.06 8.86 -11.90
C PHE A 57 4.55 8.88 -11.63
N THR A 58 4.09 9.49 -10.53
CA THR A 58 2.66 9.62 -10.21
C THR A 58 2.14 11.00 -10.61
N THR A 59 0.98 11.04 -11.25
CA THR A 59 0.29 12.30 -11.56
C THR A 59 -0.81 12.64 -10.55
N LEU A 60 -1.10 11.71 -9.64
CA LEU A 60 -1.98 11.86 -8.48
C LEU A 60 -1.16 11.41 -7.28
N GLU A 61 -1.08 12.23 -6.24
CA GLU A 61 -0.37 11.91 -4.99
C GLU A 61 -1.16 10.85 -4.23
N PRO A 62 -0.70 9.58 -4.14
CA PRO A 62 -1.44 8.58 -3.40
C PRO A 62 -1.27 8.76 -1.90
N HIS A 63 -2.31 8.43 -1.15
CA HIS A 63 -2.19 8.27 0.29
C HIS A 63 -1.47 6.96 0.62
N LEU A 64 -0.29 7.08 1.20
CA LEU A 64 0.49 5.94 1.67
C LEU A 64 0.59 5.92 3.20
N GLY A 65 0.49 4.73 3.76
CA GLY A 65 0.76 4.45 5.17
C GLY A 65 1.79 3.34 5.33
N VAL A 66 2.60 3.43 6.38
CA VAL A 66 3.54 2.37 6.76
C VAL A 66 3.00 1.69 8.01
N VAL A 67 2.65 0.40 7.90
CA VAL A 67 2.11 -0.40 9.00
C VAL A 67 3.23 -1.27 9.55
N ARG A 68 3.43 -1.22 10.88
CA ARG A 68 4.38 -2.08 11.59
C ARG A 68 3.62 -3.20 12.30
N VAL A 69 3.94 -4.44 11.98
CA VAL A 69 3.36 -5.64 12.60
C VAL A 69 4.46 -6.40 13.34
N GLY A 70 4.23 -6.68 14.62
CA GLY A 70 5.23 -7.25 15.52
C GLY A 70 6.15 -6.19 16.13
N GLY A 71 6.55 -6.39 17.39
CA GLY A 71 7.44 -5.46 18.10
C GLY A 71 6.96 -4.90 19.44
N HIS A 72 6.02 -5.55 20.13
CA HIS A 72 5.67 -5.18 21.51
C HIS A 72 5.58 -6.42 22.40
N GLY A 73 6.74 -6.95 22.77
CA GLY A 73 6.90 -7.85 23.91
C GLY A 73 7.87 -7.23 24.91
N PRO A 74 7.58 -7.19 26.22
CA PRO A 74 8.53 -6.74 27.23
C PRO A 74 9.65 -7.79 27.28
N GLY A 75 10.80 -7.52 26.63
CA GLY A 75 11.89 -8.49 26.55
C GLY A 75 12.91 -8.31 25.43
N GLY A 76 12.74 -7.34 24.52
CA GLY A 76 13.84 -6.76 23.74
C GLY A 76 14.69 -7.69 22.85
N ARG A 77 14.30 -8.94 22.61
CA ARG A 77 15.03 -9.83 21.69
C ARG A 77 14.07 -10.74 20.92
N GLY A 78 14.06 -10.58 19.60
CA GLY A 78 13.90 -11.74 18.70
C GLY A 78 12.60 -11.90 17.91
N ALA A 79 12.07 -10.84 17.31
CA ALA A 79 11.41 -10.89 16.00
C ALA A 79 11.34 -9.46 15.45
N GLY A 80 11.99 -9.18 14.33
CA GLY A 80 11.96 -7.84 13.73
C GLY A 80 10.52 -7.40 13.46
N ALA A 81 10.20 -6.13 13.71
CA ALA A 81 8.95 -5.55 13.29
C ALA A 81 8.86 -5.64 11.75
N ALA A 82 7.85 -6.31 11.23
CA ALA A 82 7.59 -6.34 9.80
C ALA A 82 6.93 -5.02 9.40
N GLU A 83 7.50 -4.33 8.41
CA GLU A 83 6.93 -3.11 7.83
C GLU A 83 6.22 -3.46 6.53
N TYR A 84 5.01 -2.91 6.36
CA TYR A 84 4.21 -3.04 5.15
C TYR A 84 3.76 -1.68 4.67
N ILE A 85 3.80 -1.46 3.36
CA ILE A 85 3.31 -0.24 2.74
C ILE A 85 1.87 -0.47 2.28
N VAL A 86 0.95 0.34 2.81
CA VAL A 86 -0.44 0.35 2.41
C VAL A 86 -0.68 1.56 1.52
N ALA A 87 -1.25 1.34 0.34
CA ALA A 87 -1.60 2.40 -0.59
C ALA A 87 -3.12 2.45 -0.82
N ASP A 88 -3.68 3.66 -0.82
CA ASP A 88 -4.97 3.90 -1.45
C ASP A 88 -4.82 3.74 -2.97
N VAL A 89 -5.84 3.18 -3.62
CA VAL A 89 -5.95 3.11 -5.09
C VAL A 89 -6.95 4.18 -5.55
N PRO A 90 -6.53 5.46 -5.71
CA PRO A 90 -7.36 6.50 -6.31
C PRO A 90 -7.80 6.11 -7.72
N GLY A 91 -8.99 6.58 -8.08
CA GLY A 91 -9.39 6.65 -9.48
C GLY A 91 -9.92 5.36 -10.11
N LEU A 92 -10.11 4.25 -9.39
CA LEU A 92 -10.85 3.11 -9.98
C LEU A 92 -12.24 3.57 -10.44
N ILE A 93 -12.94 4.35 -9.61
CA ILE A 93 -14.37 4.68 -9.76
C ILE A 93 -14.60 6.10 -10.32
N GLU A 94 -13.54 6.91 -10.42
CA GLU A 94 -13.61 8.29 -10.96
C GLU A 94 -13.35 8.35 -12.47
N GLY A 95 -13.98 7.45 -13.24
CA GLY A 95 -13.92 7.52 -14.70
C GLY A 95 -12.53 7.26 -15.28
N ALA A 96 -11.71 6.40 -14.68
CA ALA A 96 -10.43 5.98 -15.25
C ALA A 96 -10.54 5.38 -16.67
N SER A 97 -11.75 4.97 -17.08
CA SER A 97 -12.07 4.56 -18.44
C SER A 97 -12.07 5.69 -19.48
N GLU A 98 -12.09 6.97 -19.10
CA GLU A 98 -12.13 8.13 -20.03
C GLU A 98 -10.73 8.60 -20.49
N GLY A 99 -9.71 7.76 -20.40
CA GLY A 99 -8.54 7.87 -21.30
C GLY A 99 -7.56 9.02 -21.04
N ARG A 100 -7.55 9.65 -19.86
CA ARG A 100 -6.61 10.76 -19.57
C ARG A 100 -5.15 10.36 -19.32
N GLY A 101 -4.79 9.07 -19.40
CA GLY A 101 -3.39 8.62 -19.25
C GLY A 101 -2.80 8.74 -17.83
N LEU A 102 -3.54 9.33 -16.89
CA LEU A 102 -3.16 9.60 -15.49
C LEU A 102 -3.28 8.34 -14.61
N GLY A 103 -4.28 7.48 -14.86
CA GLY A 103 -4.51 6.26 -14.07
C GLY A 103 -3.51 5.13 -14.34
N HIS A 104 -3.07 4.96 -15.58
CA HIS A 104 -2.25 3.81 -16.00
C HIS A 104 -0.82 3.80 -15.40
N ARG A 105 -0.26 4.97 -15.05
CA ARG A 105 1.05 5.04 -14.36
C ARG A 105 0.93 4.82 -12.86
N PHE A 106 -0.05 5.43 -12.21
CA PHE A 106 -0.31 5.22 -10.79
C PHE A 106 -0.63 3.75 -10.50
N LEU A 107 -1.52 3.16 -11.31
CA LEU A 107 -1.94 1.79 -11.13
C LEU A 107 -0.83 0.77 -11.40
N ARG A 108 0.19 1.06 -12.22
CA ARG A 108 1.42 0.22 -12.31
C ARG A 108 2.17 0.08 -10.99
N HIS A 109 2.04 1.03 -10.07
CA HIS A 109 2.67 0.97 -8.74
C HIS A 109 1.82 0.15 -7.77
N VAL A 110 0.50 0.20 -7.93
CA VAL A 110 -0.48 -0.65 -7.24
C VAL A 110 -0.47 -2.09 -7.76
N GLU A 111 -0.17 -2.30 -9.05
CA GLU A 111 0.01 -3.60 -9.70
C GLU A 111 1.13 -4.44 -9.09
N ARG A 112 1.86 -3.95 -8.09
CA ARG A 112 2.82 -4.74 -7.35
C ARG A 112 2.36 -5.07 -5.92
N ALA A 113 1.20 -4.56 -5.49
CA ALA A 113 0.57 -4.90 -4.22
C ALA A 113 0.20 -6.37 -4.13
N ARG A 114 0.83 -7.09 -3.21
CA ARG A 114 0.69 -8.55 -3.08
C ARG A 114 -0.71 -8.96 -2.61
N VAL A 115 -1.40 -8.05 -1.91
CA VAL A 115 -2.73 -8.28 -1.33
C VAL A 115 -3.65 -7.08 -1.61
N LEU A 116 -4.92 -7.37 -1.85
CA LEU A 116 -5.98 -6.38 -1.95
C LEU A 116 -6.83 -6.34 -0.68
N VAL A 117 -7.18 -5.13 -0.25
CA VAL A 117 -8.19 -4.90 0.79
C VAL A 117 -9.35 -4.16 0.15
N VAL A 118 -10.49 -4.84 0.03
CA VAL A 118 -11.73 -4.28 -0.50
C VAL A 118 -12.51 -3.70 0.66
N LEU A 119 -12.49 -2.37 0.77
CA LEU A 119 -13.21 -1.63 1.80
C LEU A 119 -14.64 -1.34 1.30
N VAL A 120 -15.62 -1.88 2.01
CA VAL A 120 -17.05 -1.67 1.73
C VAL A 120 -17.70 -0.87 2.85
N ASP A 121 -18.58 0.02 2.46
CA ASP A 121 -19.31 0.85 3.38
C ASP A 121 -20.58 0.15 3.86
N LEU A 122 -20.71 -0.08 5.16
CA LEU A 122 -21.87 -0.75 5.73
C LEU A 122 -23.06 0.19 5.98
N ALA A 123 -22.84 1.51 5.94
CA ALA A 123 -23.88 2.52 6.08
C ALA A 123 -23.84 3.55 4.92
N PRO A 124 -23.94 3.09 3.66
CA PRO A 124 -23.73 3.94 2.48
C PRO A 124 -24.86 4.94 2.31
N SER A 125 -24.51 6.19 1.97
CA SER A 125 -25.48 7.26 1.73
C SER A 125 -26.36 7.00 0.49
N GLU A 126 -25.83 6.25 -0.48
CA GLU A 126 -26.51 5.92 -1.74
C GLU A 126 -27.22 4.55 -1.71
N GLY A 127 -27.26 3.87 -0.57
CA GLY A 127 -28.07 2.66 -0.37
C GLY A 127 -27.59 1.37 -1.06
N ARG A 128 -26.38 1.34 -1.63
CA ARG A 128 -25.83 0.11 -2.26
C ARG A 128 -25.48 -0.94 -1.22
N SER A 129 -25.98 -2.16 -1.39
CA SER A 129 -25.64 -3.26 -0.47
C SER A 129 -24.13 -3.57 -0.48
N PRO A 130 -23.55 -4.09 0.62
CA PRO A 130 -22.12 -4.44 0.66
C PRO A 130 -21.69 -5.41 -0.45
N SER A 131 -22.52 -6.40 -0.77
CA SER A 131 -22.26 -7.36 -1.84
C SER A 131 -22.25 -6.71 -3.23
N GLU A 132 -23.15 -5.76 -3.47
CA GLU A 132 -23.17 -4.96 -4.68
C GLU A 132 -21.91 -4.11 -4.82
N GLN A 133 -21.47 -3.47 -3.74
CA GLN A 133 -20.24 -2.69 -3.72
C GLN A 133 -19.03 -3.57 -4.08
N VAL A 134 -18.87 -4.74 -3.45
CA VAL A 134 -17.80 -5.69 -3.79
C VAL A 134 -17.84 -6.03 -5.28
N ARG A 135 -19.00 -6.43 -5.79
CA ARG A 135 -19.14 -6.83 -7.21
C ARG A 135 -18.71 -5.71 -8.16
N ILE A 136 -19.20 -4.49 -7.96
CA ILE A 136 -18.86 -3.33 -8.81
C ILE A 136 -17.35 -3.07 -8.79
N LEU A 137 -16.74 -3.03 -7.60
CA LEU A 137 -15.31 -2.77 -7.43
C LEU A 137 -14.46 -3.83 -8.12
N LEU A 138 -14.85 -5.11 -8.02
CA LEU A 138 -14.13 -6.22 -8.64
C LEU A 138 -14.31 -6.25 -10.16
N ASP A 139 -15.51 -5.95 -10.66
CA ASP A 139 -15.76 -5.84 -12.09
C ASP A 139 -14.90 -4.73 -12.70
N GLU A 140 -14.83 -3.57 -12.05
CA GLU A 140 -13.98 -2.46 -12.47
C GLU A 140 -12.49 -2.81 -12.43
N LEU A 141 -12.05 -3.44 -11.34
CA LEU A 141 -10.67 -3.91 -11.20
C LEU A 141 -10.31 -4.93 -12.29
N SER A 142 -11.24 -5.82 -12.67
CA SER A 142 -11.03 -6.83 -13.71
C SER A 142 -10.93 -6.22 -15.11
N ARG A 143 -11.72 -5.18 -15.41
CA ARG A 143 -11.64 -4.42 -16.67
C ARG A 143 -10.31 -3.68 -16.81
N TYR A 144 -9.73 -3.27 -15.69
CA TYR A 144 -8.43 -2.62 -15.67
C TYR A 144 -7.27 -3.63 -15.76
N SER A 145 -7.21 -4.60 -14.83
CA SER A 145 -6.13 -5.58 -14.74
C SER A 145 -6.65 -6.94 -14.23
N PRO A 146 -6.77 -7.95 -15.11
CA PRO A 146 -7.11 -9.33 -14.72
C PRO A 146 -6.18 -9.93 -13.66
N ASP A 147 -4.90 -9.56 -13.69
CA ASP A 147 -3.90 -10.04 -12.74
C ASP A 147 -4.08 -9.45 -11.34
N LEU A 148 -4.57 -8.21 -11.25
CA LEU A 148 -4.81 -7.56 -9.96
C LEU A 148 -6.01 -8.19 -9.28
N VAL A 149 -7.11 -8.43 -10.01
CA VAL A 149 -8.28 -9.12 -9.43
C VAL A 149 -7.94 -10.54 -9.00
N ALA A 150 -7.03 -11.26 -9.66
CA ALA A 150 -6.65 -12.61 -9.26
C ALA A 150 -5.91 -12.70 -7.89
N ARG A 151 -5.50 -11.57 -7.31
CA ARG A 151 -4.72 -11.55 -6.06
C ARG A 151 -5.52 -11.99 -4.83
N PRO A 152 -4.83 -12.51 -3.81
CA PRO A 152 -5.41 -12.68 -2.48
C PRO A 152 -6.06 -11.38 -2.02
N ARG A 153 -7.30 -11.47 -1.53
CA ARG A 153 -8.06 -10.30 -1.10
C ARG A 153 -8.82 -10.54 0.18
N ILE A 154 -9.01 -9.46 0.93
CA ILE A 154 -9.85 -9.43 2.14
C ILE A 154 -10.92 -8.36 1.93
N VAL A 155 -12.16 -8.67 2.28
CA VAL A 155 -13.26 -7.70 2.30
C VAL A 155 -13.41 -7.18 3.72
N VAL A 156 -13.41 -5.86 3.88
CA VAL A 156 -13.49 -5.18 5.18
C VAL A 156 -14.67 -4.23 5.17
N GLY A 157 -15.56 -4.35 6.14
CA GLY A 157 -16.67 -3.41 6.35
C GLY A 157 -16.23 -2.20 7.17
N SER A 158 -16.52 -1.00 6.66
CA SER A 158 -16.37 0.27 7.38
C SER A 158 -17.73 0.78 7.89
N ARG A 159 -17.70 1.72 8.83
CA ARG A 159 -18.90 2.34 9.44
C ARG A 159 -19.86 1.33 10.09
N ALA A 160 -19.32 0.23 10.64
CA ALA A 160 -20.10 -0.78 11.34
C ALA A 160 -20.86 -0.21 12.55
N ASP A 161 -20.31 0.83 13.19
CA ASP A 161 -20.92 1.57 14.29
C ASP A 161 -22.22 2.29 13.92
N CYS A 162 -22.45 2.53 12.62
CA CYS A 162 -23.67 3.14 12.10
C CYS A 162 -24.76 2.12 11.74
N VAL A 163 -24.47 0.82 11.82
CA VAL A 163 -25.41 -0.25 11.49
C VAL A 163 -26.12 -0.71 12.76
N PRO A 164 -27.45 -0.82 12.78
CA PRO A 164 -28.16 -1.39 13.92
C PRO A 164 -27.70 -2.82 14.23
N GLU A 165 -27.46 -3.13 15.51
CA GLU A 165 -27.23 -4.51 15.94
C GLU A 165 -28.48 -5.34 15.59
N THR A 166 -28.26 -6.44 14.86
CA THR A 166 -29.32 -7.33 14.39
C THR A 166 -29.53 -8.50 15.33
#